data_AF-A0A532E3B8-F1
#
_entry.id   AF-A0A532E3B8-F1
#
_cell.length_a   1.000
_cell.length_b   1.000
_cell.length_c   1.000
_cell.angle_alpha   90.00
_cell.angle_beta   90.00
_cell.angle_gamma   90.00
#
_symmetry.space_group_name_H-M   'P 1'
#
loop_
_entity.id
_entity.type
_entity.pdbx_description
1 polymer ?
#
loop_
_entity_poly.entity_id
_entity_poly.type
_entity_poly.pdbx_seq_one_letter_code
_entity_poly.pdbx_strand_id
1 'polypeptide(L)' 'MPDQFVHLHLHTQYSLLDGANQLDPLVRQIRDFGQPAVAITD' A
#
# COMPACT_ATOMS: atom_id res chain seq x y z
N MET A 1 21.60 -5.75 6.22
CA MET A 1 20.14 -5.87 6.33
C MET A 1 19.58 -5.35 5.02
N PRO A 2 18.70 -6.06 4.31
CA PRO A 2 17.98 -5.44 3.20
C PRO A 2 17.29 -4.17 3.74
N ASP A 3 17.36 -3.08 2.98
CA ASP A 3 16.81 -1.80 3.43
C ASP A 3 15.30 -1.94 3.69
N GLN A 4 14.85 -1.53 4.87
CA GLN A 4 13.44 -1.56 5.22
C GLN A 4 12.73 -0.43 4.46
N PHE A 5 11.77 -0.79 3.62
CA PHE A 5 10.99 0.15 2.81
C PHE A 5 9.51 0.16 3.22
N VAL A 6 8.92 1.35 3.32
CA VAL A 6 7.52 1.56 3.69
C VAL A 6 6.91 2.61 2.75
N HIS A 7 5.73 2.32 2.20
CA HIS A 7 4.95 3.28 1.43
C HIS A 7 4.19 4.21 2.38
N LEU A 8 4.44 5.52 2.28
CA LEU A 8 3.80 6.54 3.12
C LEU A 8 2.78 7.41 2.37
N HIS A 9 2.68 7.25 1.05
CA HIS A 9 1.73 7.95 0.19
C HIS A 9 1.18 6.93 -0.79
N LEU A 10 -0.10 6.58 -0.62
CA LEU A 10 -0.77 5.57 -1.43
C LEU A 10 -2.27 5.85 -1.47
N HIS A 11 -2.83 5.80 -2.68
CA HIS A 11 -4.26 5.94 -2.94
C HIS A 11 -4.89 4.55 -3.17
N THR A 12 -6.05 4.31 -2.58
CA THR A 12 -6.87 3.11 -2.72
C THR A 12 -8.06 3.39 -3.64
N GLN A 13 -8.89 2.37 -3.88
CA GLN A 13 -10.15 2.49 -4.61
C GLN A 13 -11.14 3.56 -4.07
N TYR A 14 -10.88 4.14 -2.89
CA TYR A 14 -11.67 5.24 -2.34
C TYR A 14 -11.23 6.63 -2.84
N SER A 15 -10.04 6.77 -3.45
CA SER A 15 -9.65 7.98 -4.19
C SER A 15 -10.37 8.02 -5.53
N LEU A 16 -11.39 8.87 -5.65
CA LEU A 16 -12.35 8.82 -6.76
C LEU A 16 -11.77 9.16 -8.14
N LEU A 17 -10.64 9.86 -8.21
CA LEU A 17 -10.05 10.33 -9.47
C LEU A 17 -8.98 9.38 -10.03
N ASP A 18 -8.21 8.74 -9.15
CA ASP A 18 -6.98 8.01 -9.51
C ASP A 18 -6.72 6.76 -8.64
N GLY A 19 -7.63 6.43 -7.73
CA GLY A 19 -7.55 5.30 -6.84
C GLY A 19 -7.84 3.95 -7.50
N ALA A 20 -6.82 3.12 -7.68
CA ALA A 20 -6.97 1.78 -8.28
C ALA A 20 -6.67 0.61 -7.33
N ASN A 21 -6.09 0.86 -6.15
CA ASN A 21 -5.69 -0.21 -5.24
C ASN A 21 -6.87 -0.68 -4.38
N GLN A 22 -7.32 -1.92 -4.58
CA GLN A 22 -8.29 -2.55 -3.68
C GLN A 22 -7.62 -2.98 -2.36
N LEU A 23 -8.33 -2.86 -1.23
CA LEU A 23 -7.75 -3.10 0.10
C LEU A 23 -7.19 -4.52 0.28
N ASP A 24 -7.98 -5.57 0.00
CA ASP A 24 -7.56 -6.95 0.24
C ASP A 24 -6.34 -7.38 -0.59
N PRO A 25 -6.29 -7.11 -1.92
CA PRO A 25 -5.09 -7.36 -2.71
C PRO A 25 -3.88 -6.55 -2.25
N LEU A 26 -4.07 -5.26 -1.90
CA LEU A 26 -3.01 -4.40 -1.42
C LEU A 26 -2.34 -4.96 -0.16
N VAL A 27 -3.13 -5.33 0.85
CA VAL A 27 -2.60 -5.87 2.12
C VAL A 27 -1.80 -7.16 1.90
N ARG A 28 -2.28 -8.05 1.01
CA ARG A 28 -1.54 -9.27 0.65
C ARG A 28 -0.21 -8.93 -0.02
N GLN A 29 -0.19 -7.98 -0.95
CA GLN A 29 1.01 -7.58 -1.67
C GLN A 29 2.05 -6.92 -0.77
N ILE A 30 1.64 -6.04 0.14
CA ILE A 30 2.54 -5.42 1.15
C ILE A 30 3.23 -6.49 2.01
N ARG A 31 2.46 -7.49 2.45
CA ARG A 31 3.00 -8.64 3.22
C ARG A 31 3.98 -9.46 2.37
N ASP A 32 3.64 -9.75 1.12
CA ASP A 32 4.48 -10.57 0.23
C ASP A 32 5.79 -9.84 -0.15
N PHE A 33 5.78 -8.51 -0.16
CA PHE A 33 6.98 -7.67 -0.30
C PHE A 33 7.80 -7.54 1.00
N GLY A 34 7.35 -8.13 2.11
CA GLY A 34 8.03 -8.04 3.40
C GLY A 34 8.03 -6.63 3.99
N GLN A 35 7.12 -5.75 3.55
CA GLN A 35 7.01 -4.41 4.10
C GLN A 35 6.31 -4.47 5.46
N PRO A 36 6.88 -3.85 6.51
CA PRO A 36 6.31 -3.94 7.86
C PRO A 36 5.07 -3.07 8.07
N ALA A 37 4.84 -2.07 7.20
CA ALA A 37 3.74 -1.13 7.28
C ALA A 37 3.42 -0.54 5.91
N VAL A 38 2.25 0.09 5.80
CA VAL A 38 1.80 0.91 4.67
C VAL A 38 0.88 2.02 5.20
N ALA A 39 0.99 3.23 4.67
CA ALA A 39 0.02 4.30 4.90
C ALA A 39 -0.94 4.39 3.70
N ILE A 40 -2.22 4.67 3.98
CA ILE A 40 -3.22 5.01 2.98
C ILE A 40 -3.54 6.50 3.16
N THR A 41 -3.44 7.26 2.06
CA THR A 41 -3.57 8.72 2.01
C THR A 41 -4.46 9.09 0.82
N ASP A 42 -5.71 8.62 0.86
CA ASP A 42 -6.68 8.77 -0.23
C ASP A 42 -6.98 10.21 -0.64
#